data_AF-A0A843BKE3-F1
#
_entry.id   AF-A0A843BKE3-F1
#
_cell.length_a   1.000
_cell.length_b   1.000
_cell.length_c   1.000
_cell.angle_alpha   90.00
_cell.angle_beta   90.00
_cell.angle_gamma   90.00
#
_symmetry.space_group_name_H-M   'P 1'
#
loop_
_entity.id
_entity.type
_entity.pdbx_description
1 polymer ?
#
loop_
_entity_poly.entity_id
_entity_poly.type
_entity_poly.pdbx_seq_one_letter_code
_entity_poly.pdbx_strand_id
1 'polypeptide(L)'
;MAPVWAQRDEGTITPEETMIIFAIFIVAVISLFLYLARHSIRRQRTEYDDSNYDSKKNRDYEKYHSDWQDDYQEYGGHKGAPDEPDYYGILGVPPDATPHVIKSRYREMAKEMHPDVSGEESDTDMARINEAYEVLSDERRRAEYDRRRE
;
A
#
# COMPACT_ATOMS: atom_id res chain seq x y z
N MET A 1 59.97 29.06 -43.80
CA MET A 1 59.55 27.64 -43.67
C MET A 1 58.43 27.59 -42.66
N ALA A 2 57.19 27.35 -43.10
CA ALA A 2 56.07 27.15 -42.18
C ALA A 2 56.15 25.75 -41.56
N PRO A 3 55.76 25.57 -40.29
CA PRO A 3 55.87 24.29 -39.61
C PRO A 3 54.85 23.26 -40.16
N VAL A 4 55.27 22.00 -40.18
CA VAL A 4 54.59 20.83 -40.80
C VAL A 4 53.16 20.58 -40.29
N TRP A 5 52.75 21.18 -39.17
CA TRP A 5 51.41 21.01 -38.59
C TRP A 5 50.34 21.96 -39.16
N ALA A 6 50.71 22.91 -40.03
CA ALA A 6 49.83 23.99 -40.49
C ALA A 6 48.91 23.64 -41.68
N GLN A 7 48.85 22.38 -42.10
CA GLN A 7 47.98 21.92 -43.18
C GLN A 7 47.09 20.78 -42.63
N ARG A 8 46.05 21.11 -41.87
CA ARG A 8 44.97 20.15 -41.58
C ARG A 8 43.88 20.36 -42.62
N ASP A 9 43.58 19.31 -43.36
CA ASP A 9 42.58 19.33 -44.43
C ASP A 9 41.20 19.67 -43.84
N GLU A 10 40.68 20.85 -44.20
CA GLU A 10 39.53 21.52 -43.54
C GLU A 10 38.15 20.90 -43.85
N GLY A 11 38.02 19.58 -44.10
CA GLY A 11 36.75 19.07 -44.62
C GLY A 11 36.36 17.61 -44.37
N THR A 12 37.24 16.75 -43.87
CA THR A 12 36.87 15.33 -43.68
C THR A 12 37.37 14.81 -42.34
N ILE A 13 36.43 14.62 -41.41
CA ILE A 13 36.68 13.94 -40.14
C ILE A 13 37.11 12.52 -40.48
N THR A 14 38.33 12.15 -40.08
CA THR A 14 38.87 10.83 -40.35
C THR A 14 38.13 9.77 -39.51
N PRO A 15 38.07 8.49 -39.94
CA PRO A 15 37.45 7.43 -39.14
C PRO A 15 38.01 7.34 -37.70
N GLU A 16 39.30 7.61 -37.52
CA GLU A 16 39.96 7.66 -36.21
C GLU A 16 39.41 8.78 -35.32
N GLU A 17 39.24 9.98 -35.87
CA GLU A 17 38.64 11.11 -35.15
C GLU A 17 37.18 10.84 -34.79
N THR A 18 36.39 10.20 -35.66
CA THR A 18 35.01 9.83 -35.34
C THR A 18 34.96 8.85 -34.16
N MET A 19 35.83 7.84 -34.12
CA MET A 19 35.89 6.87 -33.03
C MET A 19 36.24 7.55 -31.69
N ILE A 20 37.17 8.51 -31.70
CA ILE A 20 37.54 9.29 -30.52
C ILE A 20 36.35 10.14 -30.04
N ILE A 21 35.64 10.82 -30.95
CA ILE A 21 34.47 11.64 -30.60
C ILE A 21 33.35 10.78 -29.99
N PHE A 22 33.07 9.60 -30.57
CA PHE A 22 32.08 8.67 -30.01
C PHE A 22 32.49 8.13 -28.64
N ALA A 23 33.78 7.81 -28.43
CA ALA A 23 34.27 7.35 -27.12
C ALA A 23 34.08 8.42 -26.03
N ILE A 24 34.39 9.68 -26.34
CA ILE A 24 34.18 10.82 -25.43
C ILE A 24 32.69 11.02 -25.15
N PHE A 25 31.85 10.90 -26.17
CA PHE A 25 30.40 11.02 -26.03
C PHE A 25 29.81 9.92 -25.12
N ILE A 26 30.26 8.67 -25.25
CA ILE A 26 29.81 7.56 -24.40
C ILE A 26 30.19 7.82 -22.93
N VAL A 27 31.42 8.26 -22.67
CA VAL A 27 31.86 8.60 -21.30
C VAL A 27 31.05 9.76 -20.71
N ALA A 28 30.72 10.77 -21.52
CA ALA A 28 29.87 11.89 -21.11
C ALA A 28 28.44 11.43 -20.76
N VAL A 29 27.86 10.52 -21.54
CA VAL A 29 26.52 9.96 -21.28
C VAL A 29 26.52 9.09 -20.02
N ILE A 30 27.53 8.22 -19.83
CA ILE A 30 27.65 7.38 -18.63
C ILE A 30 27.81 8.24 -17.38
N SER A 31 28.65 9.27 -17.44
CA SER A 31 28.85 10.18 -16.30
C SER A 31 27.59 11.00 -15.98
N LEU A 32 26.85 11.46 -16.99
CA LEU A 32 25.53 12.09 -16.82
C LEU A 32 24.51 11.13 -16.20
N PHE A 33 24.47 9.88 -16.67
CA PHE A 33 23.59 8.86 -16.11
C PHE A 33 23.91 8.57 -14.64
N LEU A 34 25.19 8.41 -14.29
CA LEU A 34 25.62 8.23 -12.90
C LEU A 34 25.33 9.47 -12.04
N TYR A 35 25.47 10.68 -12.60
CA TYR A 35 25.11 11.93 -11.93
C TYR A 35 23.62 12.01 -11.62
N LEU A 36 22.75 11.65 -12.57
CA LEU A 36 21.29 11.60 -12.37
C LEU A 36 20.89 10.45 -11.43
N ALA A 37 21.50 9.28 -11.57
CA ALA A 37 21.25 8.11 -10.73
C ALA A 37 21.66 8.34 -9.27
N ARG A 38 22.72 9.14 -9.01
CA ARG A 38 23.11 9.56 -7.65
C ARG A 38 21.95 10.26 -6.93
N HIS A 39 21.12 11.03 -7.65
CA HIS A 39 19.96 11.69 -7.07
C HIS A 39 18.79 10.71 -6.81
N SER A 40 18.71 9.58 -7.50
CA SER A 40 17.59 8.63 -7.34
C SER A 40 17.71 7.70 -6.11
N ILE A 41 18.91 7.54 -5.54
CA ILE A 41 19.19 6.63 -4.41
C ILE A 41 19.18 7.40 -3.07
N ARG A 42 18.29 8.38 -2.91
CA ARG A 42 17.98 8.95 -1.59
C ARG A 42 16.47 9.05 -1.43
N ARG A 43 15.81 7.88 -1.35
CA ARG A 43 14.62 7.80 -0.49
C ARG A 43 15.12 8.06 0.93
N GLN A 44 14.95 9.28 1.39
CA GLN A 44 15.04 9.57 2.82
C GLN A 44 14.00 8.65 3.47
N ARG A 45 14.45 7.63 4.20
CA ARG A 45 13.58 6.98 5.18
C ARG A 45 13.16 8.09 6.11
N THR A 46 11.89 8.45 6.04
CA THR A 46 11.29 9.41 6.96
C THR A 46 11.39 8.82 8.36
N GLU A 47 11.55 9.69 9.37
CA GLU A 47 11.65 9.33 10.80
C GLU A 47 10.51 8.43 11.30
N TYR A 48 9.38 8.38 10.57
CA TYR A 48 8.26 7.46 10.77
C TYR A 48 8.59 5.97 10.54
N ASP A 49 9.66 5.65 9.81
CA ASP A 49 10.03 4.26 9.47
C ASP A 49 10.95 3.62 10.53
N ASP A 50 11.47 4.41 11.47
CA ASP A 50 12.43 3.99 12.51
C ASP A 50 11.82 4.08 13.92
N SER A 51 10.51 4.34 14.04
CA SER A 51 9.82 4.29 15.33
C SER A 51 9.72 2.84 15.77
N ASN A 52 10.72 2.42 16.53
CA ASN A 52 10.73 1.23 17.36
C ASN A 52 9.40 1.16 18.14
N TYR A 53 8.48 0.28 17.71
CA TYR A 53 7.27 -0.10 18.44
C TYR A 53 7.66 -0.91 19.67
N ASP A 54 8.45 -0.30 20.54
CA ASP A 54 8.75 -0.80 21.86
C ASP A 54 7.50 -0.50 22.69
N SER A 55 6.45 -1.29 22.48
CA SER A 55 5.28 -1.37 23.35
C SER A 55 5.76 -1.92 24.68
N LYS A 56 6.43 -1.04 25.44
CA LYS A 56 6.74 -1.27 26.84
C LYS A 56 5.40 -1.61 27.48
N LYS A 57 5.32 -2.87 27.86
CA LYS A 57 4.33 -3.52 28.70
C LYS A 57 4.07 -2.68 29.96
N ASN A 58 3.35 -1.57 29.83
CA ASN A 58 2.69 -0.97 30.98
C ASN A 58 1.49 -1.85 31.27
N ARG A 59 1.68 -2.74 32.26
CA ARG A 59 0.65 -3.57 32.90
C ARG A 59 -0.43 -2.75 33.62
N ASP A 60 -0.50 -1.46 33.34
CA ASP A 60 -1.37 -0.49 33.99
C ASP A 60 -2.76 -0.47 33.33
N TYR A 61 -2.87 -1.03 32.12
CA TYR A 61 -4.14 -1.21 31.39
C TYR A 61 -5.06 -2.28 32.00
N GLU A 62 -4.55 -3.16 32.88
CA GLU A 62 -5.38 -4.17 33.56
C GLU A 62 -6.19 -3.58 34.74
N LYS A 63 -5.90 -2.34 35.18
CA LYS A 63 -6.51 -1.77 36.39
C LYS A 63 -7.96 -1.30 36.20
N TYR A 64 -8.42 -1.05 34.97
CA TYR A 64 -9.73 -0.45 34.68
C TYR A 64 -10.76 -1.38 34.03
N HIS A 65 -10.45 -2.68 33.89
CA HIS A 65 -11.36 -3.63 33.23
C HIS A 65 -12.03 -4.65 34.17
N SER A 66 -11.98 -4.45 35.49
CA SER A 66 -12.54 -5.42 36.46
C SER A 66 -13.94 -5.09 37.01
N ASP A 67 -14.62 -4.03 36.55
CA ASP A 67 -15.89 -3.56 37.15
C ASP A 67 -17.04 -3.34 36.16
N TRP A 68 -16.87 -3.65 34.87
CA TRP A 68 -17.87 -3.44 33.81
C TRP A 68 -18.30 -4.76 33.16
N GLN A 69 -18.61 -5.77 33.98
CA GLN A 69 -19.03 -7.06 33.47
C GLN A 69 -20.19 -7.64 34.30
N ASP A 70 -21.28 -6.89 34.48
CA ASP A 70 -22.50 -7.45 35.10
C ASP A 70 -23.85 -6.95 34.53
N ASP A 71 -23.89 -6.08 33.52
CA ASP A 71 -25.13 -5.40 33.13
C ASP A 71 -25.38 -5.22 31.63
N TYR A 72 -24.70 -5.96 30.75
CA TYR A 72 -25.09 -6.06 29.34
C TYR A 72 -26.05 -7.22 29.11
N GLN A 73 -27.34 -6.88 29.09
CA GLN A 73 -28.43 -7.72 28.63
C GLN A 73 -28.22 -8.16 27.17
N GLU A 74 -28.14 -9.48 26.99
CA GLU A 74 -28.91 -10.25 26.01
C GLU A 74 -29.17 -9.59 24.65
N TYR A 75 -28.17 -9.65 23.76
CA TYR A 75 -28.41 -9.88 22.33
C TYR A 75 -27.60 -11.12 21.94
N GLY A 76 -28.31 -12.16 21.47
CA GLY A 76 -27.77 -13.49 21.26
C GLY A 76 -26.59 -13.56 20.28
N GLY A 77 -25.65 -14.45 20.57
CA GLY A 77 -24.57 -14.81 19.64
C GLY A 77 -23.43 -15.49 20.38
N HIS A 78 -23.17 -16.75 20.05
CA HIS A 78 -22.25 -17.64 20.73
C HIS A 78 -20.83 -17.09 20.92
N LYS A 79 -20.28 -17.29 22.12
CA LYS A 79 -18.84 -17.31 22.38
C LYS A 79 -18.22 -18.55 21.72
N GLY A 80 -17.47 -18.38 20.65
CA GLY A 80 -16.58 -19.39 20.09
C GLY A 80 -15.41 -18.71 19.39
N ALA A 81 -14.20 -18.86 19.93
CA ALA A 81 -12.89 -18.63 19.27
C ALA A 81 -12.68 -17.27 18.55
N PRO A 82 -11.45 -16.91 18.10
CA PRO A 82 -11.33 -15.87 17.08
C PRO A 82 -11.77 -16.50 15.76
N ASP A 83 -13.10 -16.59 15.59
CA ASP A 83 -13.72 -17.04 14.36
C ASP A 83 -13.30 -16.09 13.23
N GLU A 84 -12.94 -16.69 12.11
CA GLU A 84 -12.59 -16.01 10.87
C GLU A 84 -13.62 -14.89 10.58
N PRO A 85 -13.18 -13.67 10.22
CA PRO A 85 -14.10 -12.54 10.11
C PRO A 85 -15.23 -12.87 9.13
N ASP A 86 -16.48 -12.78 9.60
CA ASP A 86 -17.66 -12.99 8.78
C ASP A 86 -17.86 -11.79 7.85
N TYR A 87 -17.26 -11.84 6.66
CA TYR A 87 -17.34 -10.74 5.68
C TYR A 87 -18.77 -10.51 5.19
N TYR A 88 -19.61 -11.56 5.16
CA TYR A 88 -21.02 -11.43 4.81
C TYR A 88 -21.79 -10.71 5.92
N GLY A 89 -21.51 -11.07 7.18
CA GLY A 89 -22.03 -10.38 8.37
C GLY A 89 -21.61 -8.91 8.46
N ILE A 90 -20.34 -8.61 8.17
CA ILE A 90 -19.79 -7.24 8.17
C ILE A 90 -20.51 -6.36 7.14
N LEU A 91 -20.77 -6.88 5.93
CA LEU A 91 -21.49 -6.15 4.89
C LEU A 91 -23.03 -6.26 5.01
N GLY A 92 -23.54 -7.02 5.98
CA GLY A 92 -24.98 -7.26 6.16
C GLY A 92 -25.66 -7.89 4.94
N VAL A 93 -24.91 -8.68 4.16
CA VAL A 93 -25.40 -9.33 2.94
C VAL A 93 -25.49 -10.83 3.12
N PRO A 94 -26.47 -11.49 2.50
CA PRO A 94 -26.53 -12.94 2.54
C PRO A 94 -25.44 -13.57 1.63
N PRO A 95 -25.04 -14.83 1.89
CA PRO A 95 -23.98 -15.51 1.13
C PRO A 95 -24.34 -15.80 -0.33
N ASP A 96 -25.61 -15.67 -0.71
CA ASP A 96 -26.12 -15.78 -2.09
C ASP A 96 -26.18 -14.41 -2.80
N ALA A 97 -25.73 -13.33 -2.15
CA ALA A 97 -25.80 -11.98 -2.72
C ALA A 97 -25.02 -11.88 -4.04
N THR A 98 -25.62 -11.20 -5.01
CA THR A 98 -24.96 -10.89 -6.28
C THR A 98 -23.88 -9.82 -6.09
N PRO A 99 -22.86 -9.75 -6.97
CA PRO A 99 -21.83 -8.71 -6.91
C PRO A 99 -22.41 -7.28 -6.93
N HIS A 100 -23.55 -7.09 -7.61
CA HIS A 100 -24.26 -5.82 -7.64
C HIS A 100 -24.80 -5.42 -6.26
N VAL A 101 -25.38 -6.37 -5.51
CA VAL A 101 -25.90 -6.15 -4.15
C VAL A 101 -24.76 -5.82 -3.19
N ILE A 102 -23.67 -6.58 -3.24
CA ILE A 102 -22.47 -6.36 -2.41
C ILE A 102 -21.92 -4.93 -2.63
N LYS A 103 -21.82 -4.51 -3.89
CA LYS A 103 -21.36 -3.16 -4.25
C LYS A 103 -22.33 -2.05 -3.81
N SER A 104 -23.64 -2.31 -3.86
CA SER A 104 -24.63 -1.35 -3.38
C SER A 104 -24.54 -1.16 -1.87
N ARG A 105 -24.46 -2.27 -1.12
CA ARG A 105 -24.34 -2.24 0.35
C ARG A 105 -23.05 -1.60 0.82
N TYR A 106 -21.92 -1.92 0.20
CA TYR A 106 -20.66 -1.26 0.46
C TYR A 106 -20.77 0.27 0.32
N ARG A 107 -21.44 0.76 -0.73
CA ARG A 107 -21.62 2.21 -0.96
C ARG A 107 -22.56 2.86 0.06
N GLU A 108 -23.52 2.13 0.60
CA GLU A 108 -24.41 2.62 1.66
C GLU A 108 -23.63 2.71 2.98
N MET A 109 -22.98 1.62 3.39
CA MET A 109 -22.18 1.58 4.62
C MET A 109 -21.01 2.57 4.60
N ALA A 110 -20.32 2.73 3.46
CA ALA A 110 -19.23 3.70 3.32
C ALA A 110 -19.69 5.16 3.51
N LYS A 111 -20.96 5.47 3.22
CA LYS A 111 -21.52 6.81 3.46
C LYS A 111 -21.93 7.00 4.91
N GLU A 112 -22.45 5.95 5.54
CA GLU A 112 -22.88 5.96 6.94
C GLU A 112 -21.67 6.04 7.90
N MET A 113 -20.59 5.34 7.55
CA MET A 113 -19.34 5.26 8.33
C MET A 113 -18.31 6.32 7.93
N HIS A 114 -18.69 7.32 7.13
CA HIS A 114 -17.75 8.35 6.71
C HIS A 114 -17.34 9.21 7.92
N PRO A 115 -16.04 9.56 8.09
CA PRO A 115 -15.55 10.31 9.25
C PRO A 115 -16.20 11.69 9.44
N ASP A 116 -16.82 12.27 8.40
CA ASP A 116 -17.64 13.49 8.53
C ASP A 116 -18.91 13.29 9.37
N VAL A 117 -19.41 12.06 9.49
CA VAL A 117 -20.69 11.74 10.15
C VAL A 117 -20.47 11.06 11.51
N SER A 118 -19.45 10.21 11.62
CA SER A 118 -19.26 9.29 12.77
C SER A 118 -18.02 9.53 13.63
N GLY A 119 -17.16 10.51 13.30
CA GLY A 119 -15.98 10.85 14.12
C GLY A 119 -14.87 9.77 14.13
N GLU A 120 -13.91 9.89 15.07
CA GLU A 120 -12.67 9.09 15.14
C GLU A 120 -12.87 7.58 15.37
N GLU A 121 -14.01 7.13 15.91
CA GLU A 121 -14.28 5.69 16.10
C GLU A 121 -14.62 4.94 14.81
N SER A 122 -14.87 5.65 13.71
CA SER A 122 -15.32 5.02 12.45
C SER A 122 -14.21 4.40 11.58
N ASP A 123 -12.94 4.64 11.92
CA ASP A 123 -11.82 4.17 11.10
C ASP A 123 -11.67 2.63 11.14
N THR A 124 -11.87 2.03 12.31
CA THR A 124 -11.74 0.57 12.51
C THR A 124 -12.85 -0.20 11.80
N ASP A 125 -14.08 0.29 11.87
CA ASP A 125 -15.23 -0.32 11.23
C ASP A 125 -15.21 -0.09 9.71
N MET A 126 -14.74 1.07 9.24
CA MET A 126 -14.56 1.31 7.82
C MET A 126 -13.45 0.42 7.21
N ALA A 127 -12.38 0.16 7.97
CA ALA A 127 -11.35 -0.80 7.58
C ALA A 127 -11.94 -2.22 7.39
N ARG A 128 -12.80 -2.67 8.30
CA ARG A 128 -13.49 -3.98 8.19
C ARG A 128 -14.41 -4.06 6.98
N ILE A 129 -15.18 -3.01 6.71
CA ILE A 129 -16.07 -2.94 5.53
C ILE A 129 -15.27 -3.00 4.22
N ASN A 130 -14.14 -2.30 4.17
CA ASN A 130 -13.25 -2.32 3.00
C ASN A 130 -12.65 -3.72 2.78
N GLU A 131 -12.17 -4.37 3.84
CA GLU A 131 -11.62 -5.73 3.77
C GLU A 131 -12.67 -6.74 3.28
N ALA A 132 -13.89 -6.67 3.84
CA ALA A 132 -15.00 -7.51 3.43
C ALA A 132 -15.35 -7.33 1.95
N TYR A 133 -15.39 -6.08 1.47
CA TYR A 133 -15.66 -5.80 0.06
C TYR A 133 -14.53 -6.31 -0.85
N GLU A 134 -13.27 -6.20 -0.43
CA GLU A 134 -12.12 -6.67 -1.21
C GLU A 134 -12.15 -8.19 -1.44
N VAL A 135 -12.58 -8.95 -0.43
CA VAL A 135 -12.72 -10.41 -0.51
C VAL A 135 -13.97 -10.82 -1.29
N LEU A 136 -15.12 -10.19 -1.03
CA LEU A 136 -16.39 -10.58 -1.64
C LEU A 136 -16.62 -10.03 -3.07
N SER A 137 -15.90 -8.99 -3.48
CA SER A 137 -16.04 -8.40 -4.82
C SER A 137 -15.36 -9.19 -5.94
N ASP A 138 -14.33 -9.97 -5.62
CA ASP A 138 -13.64 -10.86 -6.56
C ASP A 138 -14.17 -12.29 -6.40
N GLU A 139 -14.73 -12.84 -7.48
CA GLU A 139 -15.30 -14.20 -7.50
C GLU A 139 -14.30 -15.27 -7.07
N ARG A 140 -13.02 -15.12 -7.39
CA ARG A 140 -11.98 -16.09 -7.01
C ARG A 140 -11.69 -16.03 -5.51
N ARG A 141 -11.60 -14.82 -4.94
CA ARG A 141 -11.35 -14.61 -3.51
C ARG A 141 -12.55 -15.02 -2.68
N ARG A 142 -13.76 -14.71 -3.14
CA ARG A 142 -15.01 -15.16 -2.55
C ARG A 142 -15.10 -16.68 -2.51
N ALA A 143 -14.80 -17.37 -3.63
CA ALA A 143 -14.80 -18.82 -3.67
C ALA A 143 -13.74 -19.43 -2.72
N GLU A 144 -12.57 -18.81 -2.57
CA GLU A 144 -11.56 -19.25 -1.62
C GLU A 144 -11.98 -19.07 -0.16
N TYR A 145 -12.64 -17.95 0.14
CA TYR A 145 -13.23 -17.67 1.45
C TYR A 145 -14.36 -18.65 1.78
N ASP A 146 -15.28 -18.88 0.84
CA ASP A 146 -16.40 -19.81 1.00
C ASP A 146 -15.89 -21.24 1.27
N ARG A 147 -14.78 -21.66 0.63
CA ARG A 147 -14.12 -22.95 0.89
C ARG A 147 -13.43 -23.07 2.25
N ARG A 148 -13.01 -21.95 2.85
CA ARG A 148 -12.35 -21.95 4.18
C ARG A 148 -13.37 -21.98 5.31
N ARG A 149 -14.54 -21.41 5.04
CA ARG A 149 -15.69 -21.30 5.94
C ARG A 149 -16.49 -22.60 6.07
N GLU A 150 -16.50 -23.45 5.04
CA GLU A 150 -17.07 -24.82 5.06
C GLU A 150 -16.19 -25.82 5.81
#